data_AF-A0A3S1J8F2-F1
#
_entry.id   AF-A0A3S1J8F2-F1
#
_cell.length_a   1.000
_cell.length_b   1.000
_cell.length_c   1.000
_cell.angle_alpha   90.00
_cell.angle_beta   90.00
_cell.angle_gamma   90.00
#
_symmetry.space_group_name_H-M   'P 1'
#
loop_
_entity.id
_entity.type
_entity.pdbx_description
1 polymer ?
#
loop_
_entity_poly.entity_id
_entity_poly.type
_entity_poly.pdbx_seq_one_letter_code
_entity_poly.pdbx_strand_id
1 'polypeptide(L)'
;MNQYTPPKVWTWNKENGGAFASINRPIAGPTHDKELPVGKHPLQLYSQATPNGVKVTIMLEELLALGHKGAEYDAWLIRINDGDQFGSGFVEVNPNSKIPALMDRSGPKPIRVFESGSILVHLAEKFGEFLPTEQPARAETLSWLFWQMGSAPY
;
A
#
# COMPACT_ATOMS: atom_id res chain seq x y z
N MET A 1 26.66 30.38 16.96
CA MET A 1 25.46 29.52 16.90
C MET A 1 25.68 28.38 17.88
N ASN A 2 24.75 28.15 18.81
CA ASN A 2 24.83 26.97 19.67
C ASN A 2 24.47 25.72 18.87
N GLN A 3 25.31 24.68 18.95
CA GLN A 3 25.09 23.40 18.28
C GLN A 3 23.90 22.67 18.93
N TYR A 4 23.03 22.06 18.13
CA TYR A 4 21.92 21.26 18.64
C TYR A 4 22.44 20.02 19.37
N THR A 5 21.88 19.75 20.55
CA THR A 5 22.13 18.53 21.33
C THR A 5 20.81 17.78 21.50
N PRO A 6 20.66 16.57 20.93
CA PRO A 6 19.47 15.75 21.15
C PRO A 6 19.23 15.45 22.64
N PRO A 7 17.97 15.40 23.09
CA PRO A 7 17.67 15.03 24.47
C PRO A 7 17.98 13.53 24.70
N LYS A 8 18.23 13.17 25.97
CA LYS A 8 18.44 11.76 26.37
C LYS A 8 17.24 10.86 26.06
N VAL A 9 16.03 11.42 26.15
CA VAL A 9 14.78 10.77 25.80
C VAL A 9 14.06 11.68 24.81
N TRP A 10 13.72 11.14 23.64
CA TRP A 10 12.99 11.89 22.63
C TRP A 10 11.55 12.14 23.10
N THR A 11 11.04 13.35 22.82
CA THR A 11 9.66 13.75 23.12
C THR A 11 9.04 14.38 21.89
N TRP A 12 7.78 14.07 21.61
CA TRP A 12 7.02 14.71 20.55
C TRP A 12 6.51 16.08 21.02
N ASN A 13 7.38 17.09 20.99
CA ASN A 13 7.09 18.44 21.48
C ASN A 13 7.11 19.51 20.36
N LYS A 14 7.28 19.09 19.11
CA LYS A 14 7.27 19.93 17.92
C LYS A 14 6.63 19.16 16.76
N GLU A 15 5.94 19.90 15.90
CA GLU A 15 5.51 19.41 14.60
C GLU A 15 6.73 19.02 13.74
N ASN A 16 6.57 17.97 12.93
CA ASN A 16 7.61 17.48 12.03
C ASN A 16 6.97 16.92 10.75
N GLY A 17 7.52 17.25 9.58
CA GLY A 17 7.05 16.74 8.29
C GLY A 17 6.47 17.78 7.32
N GLY A 18 6.59 19.08 7.62
CA GLY A 18 6.12 20.14 6.72
C GLY A 18 4.63 20.02 6.44
N ALA A 19 4.26 19.84 5.16
CA ALA A 19 2.86 19.63 4.76
C ALA A 19 2.19 18.40 5.41
N PHE A 20 2.97 17.45 5.92
CA PHE A 20 2.48 16.24 6.59
C PHE A 20 2.49 16.34 8.12
N ALA A 21 2.81 17.49 8.70
CA ALA A 21 2.86 17.67 10.16
C ALA A 21 1.51 17.36 10.85
N SER A 22 0.40 17.59 10.15
CA SER A 22 -0.96 17.30 10.64
C SER A 22 -1.27 15.80 10.76
N ILE A 23 -0.51 14.94 10.07
CA ILE A 23 -0.76 13.49 10.01
C ILE A 23 0.37 12.63 10.58
N ASN A 24 1.61 13.15 10.60
CA ASN A 24 2.76 12.44 11.14
C ASN A 24 2.69 12.36 12.67
N ARG A 25 2.74 11.13 13.19
CA ARG A 25 2.64 10.86 14.63
C ARG A 25 3.64 9.78 15.03
N PRO A 26 4.14 9.80 16.28
CA PRO A 26 5.02 8.76 16.81
C PRO A 26 4.27 7.50 17.27
N ILE A 27 2.95 7.45 17.05
CA ILE A 27 2.07 6.34 17.41
C ILE A 27 1.27 5.89 16.18
N ALA A 28 0.98 4.60 16.11
CA ALA A 28 0.15 3.99 15.08
C ALA A 28 -1.30 3.80 15.56
N GLY A 29 -2.14 3.25 14.68
CA GLY A 29 -3.52 2.86 14.99
C GLY A 29 -4.57 3.88 14.52
N PRO A 30 -5.85 3.49 14.63
CA PRO A 30 -6.94 4.28 14.11
C PRO A 30 -7.17 5.56 14.91
N THR A 31 -7.68 6.60 14.26
CA THR A 31 -8.07 7.87 14.89
C THR A 31 -9.56 8.11 14.90
N HIS A 32 -10.31 7.40 14.07
CA HIS A 32 -11.75 7.54 13.93
C HIS A 32 -12.35 6.23 13.38
N ASP A 33 -13.60 5.98 13.73
CA ASP A 33 -14.36 4.86 13.20
C ASP A 33 -14.85 5.21 11.79
N LYS A 34 -14.44 4.40 10.80
CA LYS A 34 -14.81 4.56 9.40
C LYS A 34 -14.70 3.22 8.69
N GLU A 35 -15.85 2.67 8.37
CA GLU A 35 -15.95 1.50 7.50
C GLU A 35 -15.49 1.84 6.07
N LEU A 36 -14.81 0.89 5.43
CA LEU A 36 -14.43 1.03 4.02
C LEU A 36 -15.59 0.62 3.10
N PRO A 37 -15.83 1.35 1.99
CA PRO A 37 -16.76 0.91 0.98
C PRO A 37 -16.28 -0.39 0.31
N VAL A 38 -17.21 -1.26 -0.07
CA VAL A 38 -16.94 -2.50 -0.79
C VAL A 38 -17.83 -2.54 -2.04
N GLY A 39 -17.20 -2.62 -3.21
CA GLY A 39 -17.91 -2.71 -4.48
C GLY A 39 -18.16 -4.15 -4.90
N LYS A 40 -18.46 -4.33 -6.19
CA LYS A 40 -18.88 -5.62 -6.76
C LYS A 40 -17.72 -6.49 -7.24
N HIS A 41 -16.54 -5.91 -7.42
CA HIS A 41 -15.40 -6.56 -8.05
C HIS A 41 -14.59 -7.41 -7.05
N PRO A 42 -13.90 -8.47 -7.51
CA PRO A 42 -13.16 -9.36 -6.63
C PRO A 42 -12.01 -8.66 -5.89
N LEU A 43 -11.42 -7.61 -6.46
CA LEU A 43 -10.30 -6.90 -5.87
C LEU A 43 -10.75 -5.51 -5.41
N GLN A 44 -10.61 -5.22 -4.11
CA GLN A 44 -10.90 -3.90 -3.55
C GLN A 44 -9.58 -3.18 -3.27
N LEU A 45 -9.27 -2.15 -4.04
CA LEU A 45 -8.06 -1.35 -3.90
C LEU A 45 -8.37 -0.05 -3.17
N TYR A 46 -7.72 0.18 -2.03
CA TYR A 46 -7.79 1.44 -1.28
C TYR A 46 -6.47 2.18 -1.48
N SER A 47 -6.50 3.25 -2.27
CA SER A 47 -5.28 3.86 -2.80
C SER A 47 -5.43 5.35 -3.13
N GLN A 48 -4.33 5.93 -3.62
CA GLN A 48 -4.26 7.29 -4.15
C GLN A 48 -3.26 7.28 -5.32
N ALA A 49 -3.40 8.20 -6.27
CA ALA A 49 -2.53 8.32 -7.46
C ALA A 49 -1.11 8.85 -7.13
N THR A 50 -0.42 8.21 -6.20
CA THR A 50 1.01 8.40 -5.90
C THR A 50 1.83 7.36 -6.66
N PRO A 51 3.17 7.50 -6.73
CA PRO A 51 4.02 6.47 -7.33
C PRO A 51 3.83 5.06 -6.77
N ASN A 52 3.51 4.91 -5.47
CA ASN A 52 3.19 3.59 -4.92
C ASN A 52 1.82 3.09 -5.34
N GLY A 53 0.83 3.97 -5.42
CA GLY A 53 -0.53 3.60 -5.85
C GLY A 53 -0.60 3.20 -7.32
N VAL A 54 0.07 3.94 -8.20
CA VAL A 54 0.03 3.66 -9.65
C VAL A 54 0.67 2.33 -10.03
N LYS A 55 1.61 1.79 -9.23
CA LYS A 55 2.16 0.43 -9.43
C LYS A 55 1.04 -0.60 -9.50
N VAL A 56 0.10 -0.51 -8.56
CA VAL A 56 -0.97 -1.51 -8.42
C VAL A 56 -2.04 -1.31 -9.48
N THR A 57 -2.42 -0.08 -9.81
CA THR A 57 -3.39 0.15 -10.89
C THR A 57 -2.82 -0.26 -12.25
N ILE A 58 -1.53 0.01 -12.52
CA ILE A 58 -0.87 -0.48 -13.75
C ILE A 58 -0.91 -2.02 -13.79
N MET A 59 -0.51 -2.69 -12.71
CA MET A 59 -0.57 -4.16 -12.64
C MET A 59 -1.96 -4.72 -12.94
N LEU A 60 -3.01 -4.11 -12.38
CA LEU A 60 -4.40 -4.54 -12.62
C LEU A 60 -4.84 -4.29 -14.06
N GLU A 61 -4.54 -3.13 -14.63
CA GLU A 61 -4.85 -2.82 -16.03
C GLU A 61 -4.08 -3.72 -17.02
N GLU A 62 -2.82 -4.04 -16.74
CA GLU A 62 -2.03 -4.97 -17.56
C GLU A 62 -2.62 -6.40 -17.53
N LEU A 63 -3.06 -6.86 -16.36
CA LEU A 63 -3.79 -8.13 -16.23
C LEU A 63 -5.11 -8.12 -17.00
N LEU A 64 -5.88 -7.03 -16.92
CA LEU A 64 -7.12 -6.87 -17.66
C LEU A 64 -6.87 -6.85 -19.18
N ALA A 65 -5.80 -6.21 -19.64
CA ALA A 65 -5.39 -6.18 -21.05
C ALA A 65 -5.04 -7.58 -21.58
N LEU A 66 -4.49 -8.46 -20.73
CA LEU A 66 -4.28 -9.89 -21.04
C LEU A 66 -5.56 -10.74 -20.96
N GLY A 67 -6.70 -10.16 -20.58
CA GLY A 67 -8.00 -10.83 -20.53
C GLY A 67 -8.32 -11.51 -19.19
N HIS A 68 -7.53 -11.27 -18.14
CA HIS A 68 -7.78 -11.80 -16.80
C HIS A 68 -8.96 -11.09 -16.14
N LYS A 69 -10.20 -11.54 -16.42
CA LYS A 69 -11.43 -10.97 -15.81
C LYS A 69 -11.45 -11.01 -14.27
N GLY A 70 -10.66 -11.89 -13.65
CA GLY A 70 -10.51 -11.95 -12.19
C GLY A 70 -9.74 -10.77 -11.60
N ALA A 71 -9.08 -9.96 -12.45
CA ALA A 71 -8.34 -8.74 -12.06
C ALA A 71 -9.21 -7.48 -12.01
N GLU A 72 -10.50 -7.60 -12.36
CA GLU A 72 -11.49 -6.53 -12.18
C GLU A 72 -11.46 -6.01 -10.74
N TYR A 73 -11.51 -4.68 -10.57
CA TYR A 73 -11.27 -4.05 -9.28
C TYR A 73 -12.13 -2.80 -9.05
N ASP A 74 -12.45 -2.55 -7.78
CA ASP A 74 -12.96 -1.25 -7.33
C ASP A 74 -11.79 -0.48 -6.70
N ALA A 75 -11.43 0.68 -7.26
CA ALA A 75 -10.41 1.56 -6.71
C ALA A 75 -11.03 2.72 -5.93
N TRP A 76 -10.95 2.62 -4.61
CA TRP A 76 -11.43 3.61 -3.65
C TRP A 76 -10.32 4.61 -3.30
N LEU A 77 -10.64 5.90 -3.42
CA LEU A 77 -9.72 6.97 -3.08
C LEU A 77 -9.55 7.10 -1.56
N ILE A 78 -8.29 7.10 -1.11
CA ILE A 78 -7.86 7.39 0.26
C ILE A 78 -7.03 8.66 0.23
N ARG A 79 -7.56 9.76 0.77
CA ARG A 79 -6.86 11.05 0.78
C ARG A 79 -5.90 11.10 1.96
N ILE A 80 -4.62 10.82 1.72
CA ILE A 80 -3.64 10.70 2.80
C ILE A 80 -3.43 12.01 3.58
N ASN A 81 -3.62 13.15 2.92
CA ASN A 81 -3.50 14.48 3.54
C ASN A 81 -4.66 14.77 4.50
N ASP A 82 -5.80 14.09 4.33
CA ASP A 82 -7.00 14.25 5.16
C ASP A 82 -7.04 13.21 6.29
N GLY A 83 -6.07 12.30 6.35
CA GLY A 83 -5.97 11.28 7.38
C GLY A 83 -6.86 10.05 7.17
N ASP A 84 -7.42 9.86 5.97
CA ASP A 84 -8.28 8.71 5.65
C ASP A 84 -7.63 7.34 5.97
N GLN A 85 -6.30 7.26 5.85
CA GLN A 85 -5.49 6.07 6.15
C GLN A 85 -5.50 5.68 7.64
N PHE A 86 -6.02 6.53 8.53
CA PHE A 86 -6.17 6.26 9.96
C PHE A 86 -7.60 5.90 10.36
N GLY A 87 -8.53 5.73 9.41
CA GLY A 87 -9.87 5.20 9.71
C GLY A 87 -9.79 3.72 10.14
N SER A 88 -10.65 3.29 11.06
CA SER A 88 -10.69 1.91 11.58
C SER A 88 -10.64 0.85 10.46
N GLY A 89 -11.49 0.98 9.44
CA GLY A 89 -11.53 0.06 8.32
C GLY A 89 -10.23 0.05 7.48
N PHE A 90 -9.55 1.19 7.30
CA PHE A 90 -8.26 1.20 6.60
C PHE A 90 -7.16 0.52 7.42
N VAL A 91 -7.13 0.75 8.73
CA VAL A 91 -6.15 0.11 9.64
C VAL A 91 -6.36 -1.41 9.69
N GLU A 92 -7.59 -1.89 9.56
CA GLU A 92 -7.87 -3.32 9.43
C GLU A 92 -7.26 -3.94 8.16
N VAL A 93 -7.23 -3.21 7.04
CA VAL A 93 -6.57 -3.67 5.80
C VAL A 93 -5.04 -3.51 5.91
N ASN A 94 -4.56 -2.36 6.40
CA ASN A 94 -3.14 -2.09 6.58
C ASN A 94 -2.86 -1.41 7.93
N PRO A 95 -2.30 -2.13 8.93
CA PRO A 95 -1.97 -1.54 10.22
C PRO A 95 -0.87 -0.47 10.15
N ASN A 96 -0.08 -0.43 9.07
CA ASN A 96 0.92 0.61 8.82
C ASN A 96 0.29 1.95 8.37
N SER A 97 -1.02 1.99 8.11
CA SER A 97 -1.73 3.19 7.66
C SER A 97 -1.08 3.83 6.42
N LYS A 98 -0.71 3.03 5.43
CA LYS A 98 -0.16 3.51 4.14
C LYS A 98 -0.90 2.91 2.95
N ILE A 99 -1.10 3.71 1.92
CA ILE A 99 -1.53 3.25 0.61
C ILE A 99 -0.33 2.71 -0.20
N PRO A 100 -0.55 1.85 -1.20
CA PRO A 100 -1.80 1.13 -1.48
C PRO A 100 -2.06 -0.01 -0.49
N ALA A 101 -3.33 -0.33 -0.29
CA ALA A 101 -3.78 -1.53 0.41
C ALA A 101 -4.89 -2.22 -0.41
N LEU A 102 -4.83 -3.54 -0.52
CA LEU A 102 -5.73 -4.34 -1.34
C LEU A 102 -6.43 -5.40 -0.47
N MET A 103 -7.72 -5.56 -0.66
CA MET A 103 -8.51 -6.67 -0.12
C MET A 103 -8.94 -7.56 -1.28
N ASP A 104 -8.35 -8.75 -1.39
CA ASP A 104 -8.75 -9.78 -2.35
C ASP A 104 -9.96 -10.55 -1.79
N ARG A 105 -11.12 -10.36 -2.40
CA ARG A 105 -12.41 -10.99 -2.06
C ARG A 105 -12.82 -12.08 -3.05
N SER A 106 -11.91 -12.57 -3.90
CA SER A 106 -12.21 -13.62 -4.88
C SER A 106 -12.43 -15.01 -4.27
N GLY A 107 -11.92 -15.24 -3.06
CA GLY A 107 -12.07 -16.49 -2.32
C GLY A 107 -13.18 -16.45 -1.25
N PRO A 108 -13.43 -17.60 -0.57
CA PRO A 108 -14.45 -17.68 0.48
C PRO A 108 -14.15 -16.81 1.71
N LYS A 109 -12.87 -16.44 1.91
CA LYS A 109 -12.42 -15.52 2.95
C LYS A 109 -11.57 -14.43 2.31
N PRO A 110 -11.84 -13.14 2.60
CA PRO A 110 -11.01 -12.05 2.10
C PRO A 110 -9.56 -12.15 2.59
N ILE A 111 -8.62 -11.78 1.73
CA ILE A 111 -7.19 -11.70 2.04
C ILE A 111 -6.77 -10.23 1.93
N ARG A 112 -6.26 -9.67 3.03
CA ARG A 112 -5.64 -8.33 3.00
C ARG A 112 -4.19 -8.44 2.52
N VAL A 113 -3.79 -7.56 1.62
CA VAL A 113 -2.43 -7.45 1.07
C VAL A 113 -2.06 -5.97 1.07
N PHE A 114 -0.95 -5.62 1.72
CA PHE A 114 -0.45 -4.25 1.82
C PHE A 114 1.05 -4.24 1.54
N GLU A 115 1.62 -3.05 1.32
CA GLU A 115 2.90 -2.83 0.61
C GLU A 115 2.77 -3.04 -0.90
N SER A 116 3.12 -2.02 -1.69
CA SER A 116 2.95 -2.08 -3.14
C SER A 116 3.69 -3.26 -3.77
N GLY A 117 4.90 -3.57 -3.31
CA GLY A 117 5.66 -4.72 -3.81
C GLY A 117 5.00 -6.07 -3.48
N SER A 118 4.41 -6.20 -2.28
CA SER A 118 3.69 -7.42 -1.91
C SER A 118 2.42 -7.60 -2.75
N ILE A 119 1.70 -6.51 -3.04
CA ILE A 119 0.52 -6.54 -3.92
C ILE A 119 0.93 -6.96 -5.34
N LEU A 120 2.04 -6.44 -5.88
CA LEU A 120 2.55 -6.87 -7.20
C LEU A 120 2.84 -8.37 -7.24
N VAL A 121 3.53 -8.91 -6.22
CA VAL A 121 3.82 -10.36 -6.15
C VAL A 121 2.53 -11.18 -6.01
N HIS A 122 1.61 -10.77 -5.13
CA HIS A 122 0.33 -11.46 -4.94
C HIS A 122 -0.46 -11.57 -6.24
N LEU A 123 -0.58 -10.46 -6.98
CA LEU A 123 -1.29 -10.45 -8.26
C LEU A 123 -0.54 -11.26 -9.33
N ALA A 124 0.78 -11.15 -9.39
CA ALA A 124 1.60 -11.91 -10.33
C ALA A 124 1.44 -13.43 -10.13
N GLU A 125 1.50 -13.90 -8.89
CA GLU A 125 1.33 -15.32 -8.56
C GLU A 125 -0.10 -15.79 -8.75
N LYS A 126 -1.09 -14.96 -8.39
CA LYS A 126 -2.52 -15.29 -8.54
C LYS A 126 -2.91 -15.54 -10.01
N PHE A 127 -2.35 -14.77 -10.93
CA PHE A 127 -2.69 -14.85 -12.36
C PHE A 127 -1.64 -15.58 -13.21
N GLY A 128 -0.46 -15.86 -12.65
CA GLY A 128 0.64 -16.50 -13.37
C GLY A 128 1.33 -15.57 -14.38
N GLU A 129 1.33 -14.26 -14.11
CA GLU A 129 1.81 -13.23 -15.04
C GLU A 129 2.91 -12.36 -14.43
N PHE A 130 3.75 -11.78 -15.29
CA PHE A 130 4.74 -10.74 -14.96
C PHE A 130 5.84 -11.08 -13.94
N LEU A 131 5.81 -12.29 -13.35
CA LEU A 131 6.85 -12.81 -12.48
C LEU A 131 7.23 -14.22 -12.95
N PRO A 132 8.47 -14.45 -13.42
CA PRO A 132 8.92 -15.79 -13.77
C PRO A 132 8.71 -16.80 -12.62
N THR A 133 8.28 -18.01 -12.95
CA THR A 133 8.12 -19.10 -11.97
C THR A 133 9.44 -19.82 -11.72
N GLU A 134 10.30 -19.91 -12.74
CA GLU A 134 11.55 -20.68 -12.70
C GLU A 134 12.80 -19.82 -12.47
N GLN A 135 13.83 -20.47 -11.94
CA GLN A 135 15.16 -19.89 -11.80
C GLN A 135 15.92 -19.96 -13.13
N PRO A 136 16.86 -19.03 -13.39
CA PRO A 136 17.31 -17.94 -12.50
C PRO A 136 16.50 -16.65 -12.61
N ALA A 137 15.60 -16.53 -13.58
CA ALA A 137 14.91 -15.29 -13.88
C ALA A 137 14.06 -14.77 -12.71
N ARG A 138 13.42 -15.67 -11.96
CA ARG A 138 12.64 -15.30 -10.77
C ARG A 138 13.48 -14.58 -9.72
N ALA A 139 14.69 -15.10 -9.42
CA ALA A 139 15.58 -14.47 -8.45
C ALA A 139 16.02 -13.07 -8.90
N GLU A 140 16.31 -12.88 -10.19
CA GLU A 140 16.68 -11.58 -10.74
C GLU A 140 15.52 -10.58 -10.64
N THR A 141 14.31 -10.96 -11.05
CA THR A 141 13.11 -10.10 -10.95
C THR A 141 12.85 -9.69 -9.51
N LEU A 142 12.92 -10.62 -8.56
CA LEU A 142 12.73 -10.32 -7.14
C LEU A 142 13.86 -9.42 -6.60
N SER A 143 15.10 -9.60 -7.04
CA SER A 143 16.21 -8.74 -6.63
C SER A 143 15.96 -7.28 -7.00
N TRP A 144 15.48 -7.01 -8.20
CA TRP A 144 15.10 -5.65 -8.64
C TRP A 144 13.87 -5.12 -7.91
N LEU A 145 12.85 -5.96 -7.67
CA LEU A 145 11.67 -5.55 -6.91
C LEU A 145 12.04 -5.13 -5.49
N PHE A 146 12.81 -5.96 -4.78
CA PHE A 146 13.24 -5.65 -3.41
C PHE A 146 14.23 -4.48 -3.37
N TRP A 147 15.11 -4.34 -4.38
CA TRP A 147 15.91 -3.14 -4.54
C TRP A 147 15.02 -1.89 -4.63
N GLN A 148 13.99 -1.89 -5.48
CA GLN A 148 13.07 -0.75 -5.63
C GLN A 148 12.35 -0.43 -4.31
N MET A 149 11.89 -1.47 -3.59
CA MET A 149 11.20 -1.29 -2.32
C MET A 149 12.11 -0.78 -1.20
N GLY A 150 13.42 -1.06 -1.25
CA GLY A 150 14.40 -0.61 -0.26
C GLY A 150 15.17 0.68 -0.63
N SER A 151 15.20 1.06 -1.91
CA SER A 151 16.05 2.15 -2.40
C SER A 151 15.34 3.49 -2.60
N ALA A 152 14.00 3.49 -2.68
CA ALA A 152 13.26 4.71 -2.95
C ALA A 152 12.98 5.51 -1.67
N PRO A 153 13.53 6.73 -1.51
CA PRO A 153 12.96 7.69 -0.56
C PRO A 153 11.67 8.25 -1.18
N TYR A 154 10.56 8.14 -0.47
CA TYR A 154 9.38 8.98 -0.69
C TYR A 154 9.11 9.77 0.59
#